data_AF-A0A7C3N2T3-F1
#
_entry.id   AF-A0A7C3N2T3-F1
#
_cell.length_a   1.000
_cell.length_b   1.000
_cell.length_c   1.000
_cell.angle_alpha   90.00
_cell.angle_beta   90.00
_cell.angle_gamma   90.00
#
_symmetry.space_group_name_H-M   'P 1'
#
loop_
_entity.id
_entity.type
_entity.pdbx_description
1 polymer ?
#
loop_
_entity_poly.entity_id
_entity_poly.type
_entity_poly.pdbx_seq_one_letter_code
_entity_poly.pdbx_strand_id
1 'polypeptide(L)' 'MNISAAIRAHLEELAWKIQLREEIENMRALLEDVKPSERGFAEKTVREDREGH' A
#
# COMPACT_ATOMS: atom_id res chain seq x y z
N MET A 1 19.80 -21.59 21.77
CA MET A 1 19.24 -20.99 20.54
C MET A 1 18.49 -22.09 19.79
N ASN A 2 17.19 -21.92 19.52
CA ASN A 2 16.41 -22.91 18.79
C ASN A 2 16.54 -22.64 17.28
N ILE A 3 17.41 -23.40 16.62
CA ILE A 3 17.75 -23.21 15.20
C ILE A 3 16.51 -23.40 14.31
N SER A 4 15.66 -24.39 14.62
CA SER A 4 14.42 -24.63 13.87
C SER A 4 13.45 -23.45 13.96
N ALA A 5 13.34 -22.82 15.14
CA ALA A 5 12.51 -21.63 15.31
C ALA A 5 13.06 -20.42 14.53
N ALA A 6 14.39 -20.25 14.50
CA ALA A 6 15.03 -19.18 13.73
C ALA A 6 14.86 -19.36 12.21
N ILE A 7 15.02 -20.60 11.72
CA ILE A 7 14.78 -20.92 10.31
C ILE A 7 13.32 -20.66 9.94
N ARG A 8 12.38 -21.11 10.77
CA ARG A 8 10.95 -20.87 10.53
C ARG A 8 10.61 -19.39 10.45
N ALA A 9 11.07 -18.59 11.41
CA ALA A 9 10.81 -17.15 11.43
C ALA A 9 11.38 -16.46 10.18
N HIS A 10 12.57 -16.87 9.74
CA HIS A 10 13.17 -16.31 8.52
C HIS A 10 12.38 -16.69 7.26
N LEU A 11 11.90 -17.94 7.16
CA LEU A 11 11.07 -18.37 6.02
C LEU A 11 9.71 -17.66 6.01
N GLU A 12 9.09 -17.46 7.17
CA GLU A 12 7.84 -16.68 7.30
C GLU A 12 8.04 -15.22 6.87
N GLU A 13 9.17 -14.59 7.26
CA GLU A 13 9.53 -13.25 6.82
C GLU A 13 9.70 -13.16 5.29
N LEU A 14 10.37 -14.14 4.69
CA LEU A 14 10.56 -14.21 3.24
C LEU A 14 9.22 -14.39 2.50
N ALA A 15 8.37 -15.29 3.00
CA ALA A 15 7.04 -15.51 2.43
C ALA A 15 6.20 -14.22 2.49
N TRP A 16 6.22 -13.52 3.62
CA TRP A 16 5.54 -12.24 3.78
C TRP A 16 6.05 -11.17 2.80
N LYS A 17 7.37 -11.08 2.60
CA LYS A 17 7.97 -10.13 1.64
C LYS A 17 7.57 -10.42 0.20
N ILE A 18 7.50 -11.70 -0.18
CA ILE A 18 7.06 -12.11 -1.52
C ILE A 18 5.60 -11.71 -1.72
N GLN A 19 4.72 -12.05 -0.78
CA GLN A 19 3.31 -11.71 -0.87
C GLN A 19 3.09 -10.19 -0.92
N LEU A 20 3.79 -9.42 -0.07
CA LEU A 20 3.71 -7.97 -0.09
C LEU A 20 4.09 -7.39 -1.46
N ARG A 21 5.11 -7.95 -2.11
CA ARG A 21 5.53 -7.51 -3.44
C ARG A 21 4.45 -7.79 -4.48
N GLU A 22 3.84 -8.97 -4.45
CA GLU A 22 2.74 -9.33 -5.37
C GLU A 22 1.54 -8.39 -5.20
N GLU A 23 1.15 -8.08 -3.96
CA GLU A 23 0.05 -7.15 -3.68
C GLU A 23 0.35 -5.72 -4.15
N ILE A 24 1.58 -5.25 -3.97
CA ILE A 24 2.01 -3.93 -4.48
C ILE A 24 1.93 -3.87 -6.00
N GLU A 25 2.38 -4.90 -6.70
CA GLU A 25 2.30 -4.95 -8.17
C GLU A 25 0.85 -5.04 -8.65
N ASN A 26 -0.01 -5.82 -7.98
CA ASN A 26 -1.43 -5.86 -8.27
C ASN A 26 -2.09 -4.48 -8.08
N MET A 27 -1.79 -3.79 -6.98
CA MET A 27 -2.28 -2.43 -6.75
C MET A 27 -1.76 -1.46 -7.82
N ARG A 28 -0.49 -1.57 -8.22
CA ARG A 28 0.09 -0.73 -9.27
C ARG A 28 -0.62 -0.94 -10.61
N ALA A 29 -0.88 -2.19 -10.99
CA ALA A 29 -1.61 -2.51 -12.22
C ALA A 29 -3.04 -1.96 -12.21
N LEU A 30 -3.76 -2.07 -11.07
CA LEU A 30 -5.10 -1.49 -10.93
C LEU A 30 -5.12 0.03 -11.05
N LEU A 31 -4.02 0.69 -10.67
CA LEU A 31 -3.89 2.14 -10.70
C LEU A 31 -3.23 2.68 -11.98
N GLU A 32 -2.79 1.81 -12.90
CA GLU A 32 -2.03 2.21 -14.09
C GLU A 32 -2.81 3.20 -14.97
N ASP A 33 -4.10 2.96 -15.15
CA ASP A 33 -5.00 3.80 -15.97
C ASP A 33 -5.72 4.89 -15.15
N VAL A 34 -5.42 5.02 -13.86
CA VAL A 34 -6.07 6.02 -13.01
C VAL A 34 -5.37 7.37 -13.16
N LYS A 35 -6.09 8.34 -13.74
CA LYS A 35 -5.59 9.72 -13.87
C LYS A 35 -5.31 10.30 -12.47
N PRO A 36 -4.09 10.82 -12.23
CA PRO A 36 -3.78 11.50 -10.98
C PRO A 36 -4.75 12.66 -10.72
N SER A 37 -5.11 12.86 -9.45
CA SER A 37 -5.89 14.01 -9.03
C SER A 37 -5.14 15.31 -9.36
N GLU A 38 -5.91 16.37 -9.61
CA GLU A 38 -5.35 17.69 -9.85
C GLU A 38 -4.56 18.19 -8.63
N ARG A 39 -3.56 19.04 -8.87
CA ARG A 39 -2.77 19.61 -7.78
C ARG A 39 -3.69 20.45 -6.88
N GLY A 40 -3.64 20.19 -5.58
CA GLY A 40 -4.50 20.87 -4.61
C GLY A 40 -5.91 20.30 -4.51
N PHE A 41 -6.23 19.21 -5.22
CA PHE A 41 -7.55 18.55 -5.15
C PHE A 41 -7.94 18.22 -3.72
N ALA A 42 -7.06 17.58 -2.95
CA ALA A 42 -7.34 17.21 -1.56
C ALA A 42 -7.58 18.43 -0.64
N GLU A 43 -6.81 19.52 -0.81
CA GLU A 43 -7.01 20.74 -0.02
C GLU A 43 -8.33 21.41 -0.37
N LYS A 44 -8.65 21.45 -1.66
CA LYS A 44 -9.90 22.01 -2.18
C LYS A 44 -11.11 21.24 -1.67
N THR A 45 -11.11 19.91 -1.77
CA THR A 45 -12.24 19.07 -1.35
C THR A 45 -12.49 19.17 0.15
N VAL A 46 -11.44 19.18 0.98
CA VAL A 46 -11.59 19.34 2.44
C VAL A 46 -12.16 20.70 2.80
N ARG A 47 -11.74 21.77 2.09
CA ARG A 47 -12.24 23.13 2.31
C ARG A 47 -13.71 23.26 1.88
N GLU A 48 -14.07 22.74 0.72
CA GLU A 48 -15.44 22.73 0.19
C GLU A 48 -16.41 21.97 1.11
N ASP A 49 -15.98 20.82 1.65
CA ASP A 49 -16.79 20.04 2.61
C ASP A 49 -17.01 20.81 3.92
N ARG A 50 -15.97 21.47 4.44
CA ARG A 50 -16.06 22.23 5.69
C ARG A 50 -16.88 23.52 5.57
N GLU A 51 -16.73 24.24 4.47
CA GLU A 51 -17.32 25.58 4.26
C GLU A 51 -18.68 25.52 3.56
N GLY A 52 -19.08 24.35 3.06
CA GLY A 52 -20.39 24.11 2.44
C GLY A 52 -21.53 23.79 3.41
N HIS A 53 -21.28 23.82 4.72
CA HIS A 53 -22.26 23.57 5.79
C HIS A 53 -22.76 24.85 6.45
#